data_AF-A0A352W1P0-F1
#
_entry.id   AF-A0A352W1P0-F1
#
_cell.length_a   1.000
_cell.length_b   1.000
_cell.length_c   1.000
_cell.angle_alpha   90.00
_cell.angle_beta   90.00
_cell.angle_gamma   90.00
#
_symmetry.space_group_name_H-M   'P 1'
#
loop_
_entity.id
_entity.type
_entity.pdbx_description
1 polymer ?
#
loop_
_entity_poly.entity_id
_entity_poly.type
_entity_poly.pdbx_seq_one_letter_code
_entity_poly.pdbx_strand_id
1 'polypeptide(L)'
;MKETSLFDAKCDEIATQLFLNSISDENITDILKEIKLNYYSLLDKIKILEKIIDSEKHIADVKVIHNYFMMILESAADILTRPRLLGYFDMTYAILSIDCGQKEDTFEKIWRLIKESSQLTDFIARDKNFEIHIMLPSTSAIGAKIYLDKIFRKITETGSKVSGGGTYFNIPFNVLQKIGKDELKEQFEKIRSRAREALTVALKTGSGNYEFVNESK
;
A
#
# COMPACT_ATOMS: atom_id res chain seq x y z
N MET A 1 -12.40 -0.69 -28.34
CA MET A 1 -12.75 0.35 -27.35
C MET A 1 -11.77 0.23 -26.20
N LYS A 2 -10.94 1.25 -25.92
CA LYS A 2 -10.16 1.28 -24.68
C LYS A 2 -11.14 1.53 -23.54
N GLU A 3 -11.22 0.62 -22.57
CA GLU A 3 -11.92 0.89 -21.32
C GLU A 3 -11.29 2.12 -20.66
N THR A 4 -12.09 3.15 -20.45
CA THR A 4 -11.70 4.35 -19.71
C THR A 4 -11.47 3.93 -18.26
N SER A 5 -10.26 4.14 -17.73
CA SER A 5 -9.96 3.74 -16.34
C SER A 5 -10.82 4.57 -15.37
N LEU A 6 -11.11 4.03 -14.18
CA LEU A 6 -11.84 4.76 -13.13
C LEU A 6 -11.15 6.10 -12.81
N PHE A 7 -9.82 6.14 -12.93
CA PHE A 7 -9.03 7.35 -12.77
C PHE A 7 -9.27 8.37 -13.88
N ASP A 8 -9.30 7.94 -15.15
CA ASP A 8 -9.65 8.83 -16.27
C ASP A 8 -11.05 9.40 -16.08
N ALA A 9 -12.02 8.57 -15.69
CA ALA A 9 -13.39 9.00 -15.43
C ALA A 9 -13.45 10.06 -14.31
N LYS A 10 -12.63 9.92 -13.26
CA LYS A 10 -12.54 10.91 -12.17
C LYS A 10 -11.85 12.19 -12.60
N CYS A 11 -10.80 12.12 -13.40
CA CYS A 11 -10.18 13.32 -13.98
C CYS A 11 -11.13 14.06 -14.93
N ASP A 12 -11.91 13.33 -15.73
CA ASP A 12 -12.88 13.90 -16.65
C ASP A 12 -14.07 14.51 -15.90
N GLU A 13 -14.50 13.90 -14.78
CA GLU A 13 -15.49 14.47 -13.86
C GLU A 13 -14.99 15.80 -13.26
N ILE A 14 -13.74 15.85 -12.79
CA ILE A 14 -13.12 17.07 -12.25
C ILE A 14 -13.04 18.15 -13.35
N ALA A 15 -12.57 17.80 -14.55
CA ALA A 15 -12.50 18.73 -15.68
C ALA A 15 -13.88 19.27 -16.07
N THR A 16 -14.90 18.41 -16.06
CA THR A 16 -16.29 18.79 -16.34
C THR A 16 -16.83 19.74 -15.28
N GLN A 17 -16.60 19.48 -14.00
CA GLN A 17 -17.01 20.36 -12.91
C GLN A 17 -16.32 21.73 -12.98
N LEU A 18 -15.03 21.77 -13.32
CA LEU A 18 -14.30 23.03 -13.51
C LEU A 18 -14.85 23.83 -14.68
N PHE A 19 -15.16 23.17 -15.79
CA PHE A 19 -15.79 23.78 -16.95
C PHE A 19 -17.18 24.34 -16.63
N LEU A 20 -18.03 23.56 -15.97
CA LEU A 20 -19.39 23.98 -15.58
C LEU A 20 -19.39 25.17 -14.62
N ASN A 21 -18.35 25.30 -13.78
CA ASN A 21 -18.17 26.44 -12.88
C ASN A 21 -17.40 27.61 -13.51
N SER A 22 -17.16 27.59 -14.83
CA SER A 22 -16.44 28.63 -15.58
C SER A 22 -15.01 28.90 -15.06
N ILE A 23 -14.39 27.90 -14.43
CA ILE A 23 -13.00 27.94 -14.02
C ILE A 23 -12.18 27.36 -15.18
N SER A 24 -11.95 28.19 -16.20
CA SER A 24 -11.11 27.85 -17.35
C SER A 24 -9.71 28.44 -17.19
N ASP A 25 -8.93 27.85 -16.29
CA ASP A 25 -7.51 28.16 -16.17
C ASP A 25 -6.71 27.08 -16.91
N GLU A 26 -5.97 27.47 -17.95
CA GLU A 26 -5.09 26.57 -18.71
C GLU A 26 -4.11 25.85 -17.79
N ASN A 27 -3.67 26.49 -16.71
CA ASN A 27 -2.81 25.86 -15.70
C ASN A 27 -3.50 24.66 -15.04
N ILE A 28 -4.80 24.72 -14.75
CA ILE A 28 -5.52 23.60 -14.10
C ILE A 28 -5.64 22.42 -15.08
N THR A 29 -5.87 22.72 -16.36
CA THR A 29 -5.97 21.69 -17.40
C THR A 29 -4.63 20.99 -17.61
N ASP A 30 -3.52 21.73 -17.61
CA ASP A 30 -2.18 21.16 -17.71
C ASP A 30 -1.75 20.44 -16.43
N ILE A 31 -2.19 20.91 -15.26
CA ILE A 31 -2.06 20.20 -13.99
C ILE A 31 -2.73 18.82 -14.06
N LEU A 32 -3.94 18.71 -14.60
CA LEU A 32 -4.67 17.44 -14.75
C LEU A 32 -4.00 16.50 -15.77
N LYS A 33 -3.47 17.02 -16.87
CA LYS A 33 -2.70 16.23 -17.85
C LYS A 33 -1.41 15.69 -17.25
N GLU A 34 -0.68 16.50 -16.49
CA GLU A 34 0.54 16.08 -15.80
C GLU A 34 0.24 15.02 -14.74
N ILE A 35 -0.84 15.17 -13.98
CA ILE A 35 -1.32 14.15 -13.04
C ILE A 35 -1.65 12.84 -13.76
N LYS A 36 -2.32 12.89 -14.93
CA LYS A 36 -2.57 11.72 -15.78
C LYS A 36 -1.26 11.06 -16.23
N LEU A 37 -0.30 11.83 -16.76
CA LEU A 37 0.99 11.31 -17.21
C LEU A 37 1.79 10.67 -16.06
N ASN A 38 1.82 11.32 -14.90
CA ASN A 38 2.48 10.80 -13.69
C ASN A 38 1.81 9.52 -13.19
N TYR A 39 0.47 9.48 -13.17
CA TYR A 39 -0.28 8.28 -12.80
C TYR A 39 0.04 7.10 -13.72
N TYR A 40 0.02 7.28 -15.04
CA TYR A 40 0.34 6.22 -15.99
C TYR A 40 1.81 5.78 -15.94
N SER A 41 2.73 6.72 -15.76
CA SER A 41 4.15 6.42 -15.56
C SER A 41 4.39 5.62 -14.29
N LEU A 42 3.71 5.96 -13.19
CA LEU A 42 3.71 5.16 -11.96
C LEU A 42 3.10 3.79 -12.17
N LEU A 43 1.96 3.70 -12.86
CA LEU A 43 1.32 2.42 -13.19
C LEU A 43 2.23 1.51 -14.01
N ASP A 44 2.96 2.05 -14.97
CA ASP A 44 3.92 1.27 -15.75
C ASP A 44 5.12 0.83 -14.91
N LYS A 45 5.64 1.69 -14.02
CA LYS A 45 6.67 1.29 -13.05
C LYS A 45 6.16 0.21 -12.09
N ILE A 46 4.92 0.34 -11.61
CA ILE A 46 4.25 -0.66 -10.77
C ILE A 46 4.10 -1.96 -11.55
N LYS A 47 3.64 -1.96 -12.81
CA LYS A 47 3.54 -3.16 -13.65
C LYS A 47 4.88 -3.83 -13.92
N ILE A 48 5.95 -3.05 -14.07
CA ILE A 48 7.31 -3.60 -14.22
C ILE A 48 7.76 -4.26 -12.90
N LEU A 49 7.47 -3.64 -11.76
CA LEU A 49 7.73 -4.21 -10.45
C LEU A 49 6.87 -5.44 -10.19
N GLU A 50 5.58 -5.41 -10.53
CA GLU A 50 4.71 -6.57 -10.54
C GLU A 50 5.34 -7.65 -11.41
N LYS A 51 5.77 -7.41 -12.65
CA LYS A 51 6.48 -8.45 -13.43
C LYS A 51 7.76 -8.98 -12.78
N ILE A 52 8.46 -8.19 -11.97
CA ILE A 52 9.63 -8.62 -11.20
C ILE A 52 9.20 -9.46 -9.97
N ILE A 53 8.04 -9.18 -9.38
CA ILE A 53 7.45 -9.81 -8.19
C ILE A 53 6.53 -11.01 -8.55
N ASP A 54 5.92 -11.00 -9.73
CA ASP A 54 4.85 -11.85 -10.26
C ASP A 54 5.40 -13.04 -11.06
N SER A 55 6.70 -13.30 -10.92
CA SER A 55 7.17 -14.67 -10.96
C SER A 55 6.52 -15.35 -9.76
N GLU A 56 5.53 -16.22 -10.00
CA GLU A 56 4.79 -17.03 -9.02
C GLU A 56 5.71 -17.80 -8.02
N LYS A 57 7.03 -17.73 -8.18
CA LYS A 57 8.07 -18.38 -7.37
C LYS A 57 8.88 -17.44 -6.48
N HIS A 58 8.72 -16.11 -6.55
CA HIS A 58 9.54 -15.20 -5.77
C HIS A 58 8.94 -14.89 -4.40
N ILE A 59 9.46 -15.61 -3.41
CA ILE A 59 9.64 -15.13 -2.05
C ILE A 59 10.33 -13.76 -2.11
N ALA A 60 9.65 -12.71 -1.65
CA ALA A 60 10.27 -11.41 -1.50
C ALA A 60 11.22 -11.43 -0.30
N ASP A 61 12.49 -11.18 -0.58
CA ASP A 61 13.42 -10.80 0.49
C ASP A 61 13.11 -9.36 0.93
N VAL A 62 13.50 -9.02 2.15
CA VAL A 62 13.37 -7.71 2.78
C VAL A 62 13.86 -6.59 1.86
N LYS A 63 14.90 -6.84 1.07
CA LYS A 63 15.45 -5.89 0.10
C LYS A 63 14.42 -5.45 -0.96
N VAL A 64 13.58 -6.36 -1.44
CA VAL A 64 12.53 -6.06 -2.44
C VAL A 64 11.45 -5.18 -1.82
N ILE A 65 11.00 -5.54 -0.62
CA ILE A 65 10.00 -4.80 0.15
C ILE A 65 10.49 -3.37 0.43
N HIS A 66 11.75 -3.23 0.84
CA HIS A 66 12.40 -1.94 1.06
C HIS A 66 12.47 -1.11 -0.23
N ASN A 67 12.90 -1.69 -1.35
CA ASN A 67 12.97 -0.97 -2.62
C ASN A 67 11.61 -0.43 -3.06
N TYR A 68 10.54 -1.22 -2.88
CA TYR A 68 9.19 -0.79 -3.19
C TYR A 68 8.74 0.38 -2.30
N PHE A 69 8.99 0.29 -0.99
CA PHE A 69 8.73 1.38 -0.04
C PHE A 69 9.42 2.68 -0.45
N MET A 70 10.71 2.61 -0.78
CA MET A 70 11.49 3.76 -1.24
C MET A 70 10.89 4.37 -2.51
N MET A 71 10.49 3.55 -3.47
CA MET A 71 9.88 4.03 -4.72
C MET A 71 8.53 4.71 -4.50
N ILE A 72 7.68 4.20 -3.60
CA ILE A 72 6.42 4.87 -3.26
C ILE A 72 6.71 6.26 -2.68
N LEU A 73 7.66 6.35 -1.75
CA LEU A 73 7.98 7.60 -1.06
C LEU A 73 8.66 8.62 -1.99
N GLU A 74 9.60 8.17 -2.83
CA GLU A 74 10.20 9.01 -3.87
C GLU A 74 9.13 9.51 -4.85
N SER A 75 8.22 8.64 -5.30
CA SER A 75 7.13 9.03 -6.20
C SER A 75 6.16 10.00 -5.53
N ALA A 76 5.83 9.80 -4.26
CA ALA A 76 5.00 10.71 -3.49
C ALA A 76 5.70 12.08 -3.34
N ALA A 77 7.01 12.12 -3.06
CA ALA A 77 7.78 13.35 -2.99
C ALA A 77 7.77 14.14 -4.31
N ASP A 78 7.95 13.44 -5.44
CA ASP A 78 8.02 14.03 -6.79
C ASP A 78 6.70 14.69 -7.22
N ILE A 79 5.56 14.01 -6.96
CA ILE A 79 4.21 14.53 -7.27
C ILE A 79 3.92 15.86 -6.57
N LEU A 80 4.66 16.17 -5.50
CA LEU A 80 4.39 17.28 -4.58
C LEU A 80 5.33 18.47 -4.76
N THR A 81 6.21 18.45 -5.76
CA THR A 81 7.07 19.58 -6.15
C THR A 81 6.30 20.87 -6.51
N ARG A 82 4.96 20.85 -6.46
CA ARG A 82 4.09 22.02 -6.59
C ARG A 82 3.82 22.68 -5.21
N PRO A 83 4.05 24.00 -5.07
CA PRO A 83 4.29 24.66 -3.77
C PRO A 83 3.05 24.91 -2.88
N ARG A 84 2.00 24.08 -2.89
CA ARG A 84 0.74 24.39 -2.18
C ARG A 84 0.07 23.25 -1.39
N LEU A 85 0.66 22.07 -1.27
CA LEU A 85 0.04 20.97 -0.51
C LEU A 85 0.56 20.93 0.94
N LEU A 86 -0.15 21.61 1.84
CA LEU A 86 -0.08 21.36 3.28
C LEU A 86 -0.83 20.06 3.57
N GLY A 87 -0.10 18.94 3.65
CA GLY A 87 -0.71 17.63 3.85
C GLY A 87 0.27 16.59 4.38
N TYR A 88 -0.27 15.39 4.59
CA TYR A 88 0.47 14.22 5.06
C TYR A 88 0.38 13.12 4.03
N PHE A 89 1.47 12.40 3.84
CA PHE A 89 1.46 11.10 3.18
C PHE A 89 1.14 10.03 4.21
N ASP A 90 -0.01 9.38 4.04
CA ASP A 90 -0.42 8.25 4.85
C ASP A 90 0.11 6.95 4.25
N MET A 91 0.67 6.07 5.06
CA MET A 91 1.00 4.71 4.66
C MET A 91 0.69 3.74 5.77
N THR A 92 0.08 2.61 5.41
CA THR A 92 -0.05 1.48 6.32
C THR A 92 0.82 0.33 5.84
N TYR A 93 1.50 -0.31 6.79
CA TYR A 93 2.23 -1.56 6.58
C TYR A 93 1.68 -2.65 7.49
N ALA A 94 1.43 -3.83 6.94
CA ALA A 94 0.95 -4.99 7.68
C ALA A 94 1.74 -6.26 7.32
N ILE A 95 1.84 -7.17 8.29
CA ILE A 95 2.40 -8.50 8.13
C ILE A 95 1.34 -9.49 8.60
N LEU A 96 0.97 -10.43 7.74
CA LEU A 96 0.07 -11.53 8.05
C LEU A 96 0.86 -12.82 8.13
N SER A 97 0.83 -13.51 9.26
CA SER A 97 1.36 -14.86 9.44
C SER A 97 0.23 -15.87 9.33
N ILE A 98 0.40 -16.83 8.42
CA ILE A 98 -0.64 -17.81 8.13
C ILE A 98 -0.25 -19.16 8.75
N ASP A 99 -1.10 -19.65 9.65
CA ASP A 99 -0.95 -21.00 10.19
C ASP A 99 -1.48 -22.01 9.16
N CYS A 100 -0.56 -22.60 8.41
CA CYS A 100 -0.89 -23.47 7.29
C CYS A 100 -1.04 -24.94 7.68
N GLY A 101 -0.77 -25.36 8.93
CA GLY A 101 -0.97 -26.74 9.38
C GLY A 101 -0.46 -27.83 8.41
N GLN A 102 0.72 -27.63 7.80
CA GLN A 102 1.36 -28.45 6.75
C GLN A 102 0.69 -28.52 5.36
N LYS A 103 -0.28 -27.64 5.03
CA LYS A 103 -0.93 -27.61 3.71
C LYS A 103 -0.55 -26.36 2.93
N GLU A 104 0.44 -26.46 2.04
CA GLU A 104 0.86 -25.37 1.13
C GLU A 104 -0.31 -24.80 0.30
N ASP A 105 -1.27 -25.65 -0.08
CA ASP A 105 -2.51 -25.25 -0.78
C ASP A 105 -3.32 -24.18 -0.04
N THR A 106 -3.22 -24.14 1.29
CA THR A 106 -3.91 -23.15 2.13
C THR A 106 -3.29 -21.77 1.97
N PHE A 107 -1.95 -21.71 1.95
CA PHE A 107 -1.22 -20.46 1.77
C PHE A 107 -1.50 -19.84 0.41
N GLU A 108 -1.49 -20.66 -0.65
CA GLU A 108 -1.75 -20.21 -2.02
C GLU A 108 -3.18 -19.68 -2.19
N LYS A 109 -4.17 -20.33 -1.56
CA LYS A 109 -5.56 -19.84 -1.55
C LYS A 109 -5.68 -18.47 -0.87
N ILE A 110 -5.04 -18.31 0.29
CA ILE A 110 -5.08 -17.05 1.04
C ILE A 110 -4.33 -15.95 0.28
N TRP A 111 -3.19 -16.28 -0.33
CA TRP A 111 -2.44 -15.38 -1.19
C TRP A 111 -3.32 -14.79 -2.30
N ARG A 112 -4.05 -15.65 -3.03
CA ARG A 112 -4.99 -15.22 -4.09
C ARG A 112 -6.13 -14.37 -3.53
N LEU A 113 -6.73 -14.77 -2.43
CA LEU A 113 -7.80 -14.02 -1.76
C LEU A 113 -7.37 -12.60 -1.39
N ILE A 114 -6.13 -12.44 -0.92
CA ILE A 114 -5.56 -11.13 -0.60
C ILE A 114 -5.36 -10.33 -1.89
N LYS A 115 -4.66 -10.90 -2.89
CA LYS A 115 -4.43 -10.22 -4.18
C LYS A 115 -5.71 -9.74 -4.84
N GLU A 116 -6.78 -10.55 -4.85
CA GLU A 116 -8.10 -10.19 -5.40
C GLU A 116 -8.84 -9.12 -4.58
N SER A 117 -8.48 -8.95 -3.31
CA SER A 117 -9.12 -8.00 -2.40
C SER A 117 -8.42 -6.64 -2.34
N SER A 118 -7.25 -6.53 -2.96
CA SER A 118 -6.38 -5.36 -2.93
C SER A 118 -6.50 -4.51 -4.19
N GLN A 119 -6.11 -3.24 -4.07
CA GLN A 119 -6.07 -2.30 -5.18
C GLN A 119 -4.77 -2.45 -5.97
N LEU A 120 -4.75 -1.91 -7.20
CA LEU A 120 -3.56 -1.88 -8.05
C LEU A 120 -2.39 -1.10 -7.43
N THR A 121 -2.67 -0.21 -6.49
CA THR A 121 -1.66 0.58 -5.77
C THR A 121 -1.09 -0.12 -4.55
N ASP A 122 -1.76 -1.17 -4.07
CA ASP A 122 -1.34 -1.92 -2.90
C ASP A 122 -0.18 -2.84 -3.27
N PHE A 123 0.83 -2.90 -2.41
CA PHE A 123 1.91 -3.86 -2.57
C PHE A 123 1.74 -5.03 -1.64
N ILE A 124 1.85 -6.22 -2.21
CA ILE A 124 1.62 -7.48 -1.52
C ILE A 124 2.76 -8.39 -1.93
N ALA A 125 3.45 -8.92 -0.93
CA ALA A 125 4.60 -9.79 -1.12
C ALA A 125 4.55 -10.91 -0.09
N ARG A 126 5.01 -12.12 -0.48
CA ARG A 126 5.10 -13.26 0.43
C ARG A 126 6.55 -13.62 0.71
N ASP A 127 6.83 -14.11 1.91
CA ASP A 127 8.17 -14.55 2.31
C ASP A 127 8.26 -16.09 2.45
N LYS A 128 9.41 -16.61 2.92
CA LYS A 128 9.63 -18.06 3.09
C LYS A 128 8.95 -18.63 4.33
N ASN A 129 8.51 -17.78 5.24
CA ASN A 129 8.01 -18.14 6.57
C ASN A 129 6.47 -18.17 6.59
N PHE A 130 5.84 -18.29 5.42
CA PHE A 130 4.39 -18.20 5.26
C PHE A 130 3.82 -16.86 5.78
N GLU A 131 4.58 -15.78 5.57
CA GLU A 131 4.13 -14.43 5.85
C GLU A 131 3.81 -13.67 4.59
N ILE A 132 2.81 -12.80 4.70
CA ILE A 132 2.40 -11.88 3.65
C ILE A 132 2.58 -10.46 4.15
N HIS A 133 3.45 -9.72 3.49
CA HIS A 133 3.70 -8.31 3.70
C HIS A 133 2.78 -7.49 2.81
N ILE A 134 2.10 -6.51 3.39
CA ILE A 134 1.13 -5.65 2.72
C ILE A 134 1.51 -4.21 2.99
N MET A 135 1.65 -3.40 1.94
CA MET A 135 1.77 -1.95 1.99
C MET A 135 0.56 -1.33 1.31
N LEU A 136 -0.10 -0.43 2.02
CA LEU A 136 -1.27 0.31 1.56
C LEU A 136 -0.90 1.80 1.50
N PRO A 137 -0.42 2.31 0.34
CA PRO A 137 -0.16 3.72 0.14
C PRO A 137 -1.44 4.55 0.28
N SER A 138 -1.32 5.77 0.77
CA SER A 138 -2.42 6.74 0.92
C SER A 138 -3.62 6.19 1.70
N THR A 139 -3.37 5.26 2.63
CA THR A 139 -4.40 4.59 3.42
C THR A 139 -4.25 4.96 4.89
N SER A 140 -5.29 5.60 5.43
CA SER A 140 -5.37 5.97 6.84
C SER A 140 -5.43 4.74 7.75
N ALA A 141 -5.10 4.91 9.03
CA ALA A 141 -5.21 3.84 10.02
C ALA A 141 -6.62 3.21 10.07
N ILE A 142 -7.69 4.02 9.89
CA ILE A 142 -9.07 3.53 9.85
C ILE A 142 -9.30 2.70 8.58
N GLY A 143 -8.87 3.20 7.42
CA GLY A 143 -9.00 2.48 6.15
C GLY A 143 -8.25 1.14 6.17
N ALA A 144 -7.08 1.11 6.79
CA ALA A 144 -6.30 -0.11 6.95
C ALA A 144 -6.98 -1.14 7.87
N LYS A 145 -7.59 -0.71 8.98
CA LYS A 145 -8.38 -1.61 9.83
C LYS A 145 -9.55 -2.21 9.07
N ILE A 146 -10.29 -1.41 8.32
CA ILE A 146 -11.39 -1.89 7.46
C ILE A 146 -10.88 -2.92 6.44
N TYR A 147 -9.74 -2.65 5.82
CA TYR A 147 -9.10 -3.59 4.90
C TYR A 147 -8.73 -4.90 5.59
N LEU A 148 -8.06 -4.84 6.75
CA LEU A 148 -7.66 -6.03 7.52
C LEU A 148 -8.90 -6.81 7.99
N ASP A 149 -9.93 -6.17 8.51
CA ASP A 149 -11.19 -6.80 8.92
C ASP A 149 -11.83 -7.57 7.75
N LYS A 150 -11.86 -6.97 6.55
CA LYS A 150 -12.38 -7.62 5.34
C LYS A 150 -11.55 -8.87 4.97
N ILE A 151 -10.22 -8.77 5.02
CA ILE A 151 -9.32 -9.89 4.71
C ILE A 151 -9.45 -11.00 5.75
N PHE A 152 -9.42 -10.66 7.04
CA PHE A 152 -9.55 -11.63 8.14
C PHE A 152 -10.87 -12.37 8.10
N ARG A 153 -11.97 -11.67 7.81
CA ARG A 153 -13.28 -12.30 7.63
C ARG A 153 -13.25 -13.33 6.51
N LYS A 154 -12.74 -12.96 5.33
CA LYS A 154 -12.62 -13.86 4.18
C LYS A 154 -11.74 -15.08 4.47
N ILE A 155 -10.61 -14.91 5.18
CA ILE A 155 -9.72 -16.01 5.55
C ILE A 155 -10.37 -16.92 6.60
N THR A 156 -11.12 -16.35 7.54
CA THR A 156 -11.81 -17.13 8.56
C THR A 156 -12.93 -17.98 7.95
N GLU A 157 -13.61 -17.47 6.92
CA GLU A 157 -14.61 -18.22 6.13
C GLU A 157 -14.00 -19.45 5.42
N THR A 158 -12.68 -19.48 5.17
CA THR A 158 -12.00 -20.68 4.63
C THR A 158 -11.62 -21.70 5.71
N GLY A 159 -11.91 -21.42 6.98
CA GLY A 159 -11.51 -22.25 8.13
C GLY A 159 -10.02 -22.15 8.47
N SER A 160 -9.31 -21.20 7.86
CA SER A 160 -7.88 -20.99 8.08
C SER A 160 -7.64 -19.98 9.21
N LYS A 161 -6.52 -20.13 9.92
CA LYS A 161 -6.13 -19.19 10.97
C LYS A 161 -5.01 -18.29 10.48
N VAL A 162 -5.19 -16.99 10.69
CA VAL A 162 -4.22 -15.95 10.35
C VAL A 162 -4.03 -15.05 11.56
N SER A 163 -2.79 -14.64 11.80
CA SER A 163 -2.46 -13.61 12.77
C SER A 163 -1.82 -12.43 12.05
N GLY A 164 -2.15 -11.20 12.46
CA GLY A 164 -1.72 -9.99 11.78
C GLY A 164 -1.06 -8.98 12.69
N GLY A 165 -0.04 -8.30 12.18
CA GLY A 165 0.52 -7.11 12.81
C GLY A 165 0.51 -5.95 11.83
N GLY A 166 -0.19 -4.87 12.17
CA GLY A 166 -0.27 -3.65 11.37
C GLY A 166 0.38 -2.47 12.07
N THR A 167 0.95 -1.56 11.28
CA THR A 167 1.35 -0.24 11.74
C THR A 167 0.90 0.81 10.74
N TYR A 168 0.54 1.97 11.26
CA TYR A 168 0.32 3.17 10.47
C TYR A 168 1.50 4.12 10.63
N PHE A 169 1.79 4.85 9.56
CA PHE A 169 2.79 5.89 9.51
C PHE A 169 2.24 7.07 8.72
N ASN A 170 2.50 8.28 9.20
CA ASN A 170 2.28 9.49 8.43
C ASN A 170 3.55 10.35 8.38
N ILE A 171 3.80 10.94 7.22
CA ILE A 171 4.89 11.88 7.05
C ILE A 171 4.36 13.18 6.44
N PRO A 172 4.64 14.34 7.05
CA PRO A 172 4.36 15.61 6.41
C PRO A 172 5.07 15.69 5.04
N PHE A 173 4.36 16.15 4.02
CA PHE A 173 4.92 16.21 2.66
C PHE A 173 6.15 17.09 2.54
N ASN A 174 6.21 18.19 3.30
CA ASN A 174 7.38 19.07 3.36
C ASN A 174 8.62 18.41 4.00
N VAL A 175 8.43 17.39 4.83
CA VAL A 175 9.50 16.56 5.39
C VAL A 175 9.90 15.50 4.36
N LEU A 176 8.93 14.86 3.71
CA LEU A 176 9.17 13.85 2.68
C LEU A 176 10.00 14.36 1.49
N GLN A 177 9.93 15.65 1.16
CA GLN A 177 10.76 16.26 0.11
C GLN A 177 12.23 16.46 0.50
N LYS A 178 12.52 16.49 1.81
CA LYS A 178 13.84 16.84 2.34
C LYS A 178 14.57 15.66 2.95
N ILE A 179 13.85 14.58 3.23
CA ILE A 179 14.37 13.38 3.89
C ILE A 179 15.34 12.64 2.95
N GLY A 180 16.51 12.29 3.47
CA GLY A 180 17.52 11.55 2.72
C GLY A 180 17.18 10.07 2.57
N LYS A 181 17.84 9.38 1.63
CA LYS A 181 17.61 7.94 1.41
C LYS A 181 17.93 7.08 2.63
N ASP A 182 18.97 7.42 3.37
CA ASP A 182 19.36 6.70 4.59
C ASP A 182 18.33 6.88 5.71
N GLU A 183 17.79 8.10 5.86
CA GLU A 183 16.74 8.40 6.83
C GLU A 183 15.44 7.66 6.48
N LEU A 184 15.08 7.61 5.19
CA LEU A 184 13.93 6.82 4.72
C LEU A 184 14.09 5.32 5.01
N LYS A 185 15.30 4.78 4.84
CA LYS A 185 15.61 3.40 5.18
C LYS A 185 15.44 3.13 6.68
N GLU A 186 15.88 4.06 7.54
CA GLU A 186 15.65 3.94 8.98
C GLU A 186 14.15 3.98 9.33
N GLN A 187 13.38 4.83 8.66
CA GLN A 187 11.92 4.87 8.85
C GLN A 187 11.28 3.54 8.42
N PHE A 188 11.70 2.96 7.30
CA PHE A 188 11.23 1.66 6.86
C PHE A 188 11.50 0.56 7.91
N GLU A 189 12.71 0.50 8.46
CA GLU A 189 13.05 -0.50 9.49
C GLU A 189 12.22 -0.30 10.76
N LYS A 190 11.95 0.95 11.18
CA LYS A 190 11.07 1.25 12.32
C LYS A 190 9.64 0.76 12.06
N ILE A 191 9.09 1.05 10.88
CA ILE A 191 7.76 0.60 10.45
C ILE A 191 7.70 -0.93 10.47
N ARG A 192 8.71 -1.62 9.90
CA ARG A 192 8.76 -3.08 9.90
C ARG A 192 8.85 -3.67 11.31
N SER A 193 9.68 -3.10 12.17
CA SER A 193 9.82 -3.55 13.57
C SER A 193 8.50 -3.47 14.32
N ARG A 194 7.76 -2.35 14.17
CA ARG A 194 6.48 -2.16 14.85
C ARG A 194 5.41 -3.14 14.37
N ALA A 195 5.30 -3.36 13.06
CA ALA A 195 4.39 -4.37 12.54
C ALA A 195 4.75 -5.78 13.03
N ARG A 196 6.05 -6.09 13.16
CA ARG A 196 6.55 -7.35 13.72
C ARG A 196 6.21 -7.50 15.20
N GLU A 197 6.36 -6.45 15.99
CA GLU A 197 5.99 -6.41 17.40
C GLU A 197 4.48 -6.63 17.58
N ALA A 198 3.66 -5.93 16.79
CA ALA A 198 2.21 -6.11 16.75
C ALA A 198 1.84 -7.57 16.42
N LEU A 199 2.45 -8.15 15.39
CA LEU A 199 2.25 -9.55 15.02
C LEU A 199 2.62 -10.50 16.17
N THR A 200 3.71 -10.22 16.87
CA THR A 200 4.15 -11.01 18.03
C THR A 200 3.13 -10.99 19.15
N VAL A 201 2.47 -9.85 19.39
CA VAL A 201 1.37 -9.74 20.36
C VAL A 201 0.16 -10.55 19.89
N ALA A 202 -0.26 -10.41 18.63
CA ALA A 202 -1.37 -11.16 18.04
C ALA A 202 -1.16 -12.69 18.16
N LEU A 203 0.04 -13.17 17.84
CA LEU A 203 0.39 -14.59 17.98
C LEU A 203 0.31 -15.10 19.43
N LYS A 204 0.59 -14.25 20.43
CA LYS A 204 0.51 -14.62 21.86
C LYS A 204 -0.92 -14.60 22.40
N THR A 205 -1.79 -13.75 21.87
CA THR A 205 -3.19 -13.62 22.32
C THR A 205 -4.12 -14.67 21.69
N GLY A 206 -3.63 -15.43 20.71
CA GLY A 206 -4.31 -16.56 20.08
C GLY A 206 -4.49 -16.36 18.58
N SER A 207 -4.37 -17.42 17.78
CA SER A 207 -4.47 -17.32 16.31
C SER A 207 -5.87 -16.94 15.85
N GLY A 208 -5.98 -16.06 14.83
CA GLY A 208 -7.24 -15.54 14.30
C GLY A 208 -7.52 -14.06 14.56
N ASN A 209 -6.54 -13.29 15.01
CA ASN A 209 -6.67 -11.87 15.32
C ASN A 209 -5.53 -11.02 14.70
N TYR A 210 -5.66 -9.71 14.76
CA TYR A 210 -4.57 -8.81 14.43
C TYR A 210 -4.43 -7.72 15.48
N GLU A 211 -3.20 -7.23 15.63
CA GLU A 211 -2.90 -6.05 16.41
C GLU A 211 -2.50 -4.91 15.47
N PHE A 212 -2.93 -3.69 15.79
CA PHE A 212 -2.68 -2.53 14.96
C PHE A 212 -2.11 -1.39 15.80
N VAL A 213 -0.85 -1.06 15.57
CA VAL A 213 -0.17 0.05 16.25
C VAL A 213 -0.38 1.31 15.43
N ASN A 214 -1.03 2.30 16.05
CA ASN A 214 -1.13 3.63 15.49
C ASN A 214 -0.14 4.54 16.19
N GLU A 215 0.69 5.29 15.45
CA GLU A 215 1.34 6.46 16.03
C GLU A 215 0.26 7.48 16.37
N SER A 216 -0.15 7.48 17.63
CA SER A 216 -0.80 8.65 18.20
C SER A 216 0.33 9.61 18.56
N LYS A 217 0.33 10.78 17.91
CA LYS A 217 1.10 11.93 18.41
C LYS A 217 0.70 12.26 19.85
#